data_AF-A0A534MUK7-F1
#
_entry.id   AF-A0A534MUK7-F1
#
_cell.length_a   1.000
_cell.length_b   1.000
_cell.length_c   1.000
_cell.angle_alpha   90.00
_cell.angle_beta   90.00
_cell.angle_gamma   90.00
#
_symmetry.space_group_name_H-M   'P 1'
#
loop_
_entity.id
_entity.type
_entity.pdbx_description
1 polymer ?
#
loop_
_entity_poly.entity_id
_entity_poly.type
_entity_poly.pdbx_seq_one_letter_code
_entity_poly.pdbx_strand_id
1 'polypeptide(L)'
;MRAADFLRKIDGKLLTQKLNTRRIVNGYTVIDSMKAITTLDASDYLRIYGSTSERALFFTGVKYGRSPMIAIKAHPLKPVMVVYVQPENIDDLAVKLAELDNILLARTDLDQGELISRLERIA
;
A
#
# COMPACT_ATOMS: atom_id res chain seq x y z
N MET A 1 10.81 1.40 -10.66
CA MET A 1 11.66 0.33 -10.05
C MET A 1 10.87 -0.98 -9.94
N ARG A 2 11.48 -2.17 -9.97
CA ARG A 2 10.73 -3.43 -9.81
C ARG A 2 10.19 -3.57 -8.38
N ALA A 3 8.99 -4.15 -8.24
CA ALA A 3 8.33 -4.32 -6.94
C ALA A 3 9.18 -5.14 -5.95
N ALA A 4 9.91 -6.16 -6.42
CA ALA A 4 10.83 -6.92 -5.58
C ALA A 4 11.93 -6.05 -4.97
N ASP A 5 12.51 -5.14 -5.75
CA ASP A 5 13.57 -4.24 -5.31
C ASP A 5 13.01 -3.16 -4.38
N PHE A 6 11.80 -2.68 -4.68
CA PHE A 6 11.04 -1.76 -3.84
C PHE A 6 10.81 -2.34 -2.44
N LEU A 7 10.29 -3.57 -2.35
CA LEU A 7 10.05 -4.27 -1.08
C LEU A 7 11.33 -4.43 -0.27
N ARG A 8 12.46 -4.77 -0.90
CA ARG A 8 13.76 -4.87 -0.19
C ARG A 8 14.21 -3.55 0.43
N LYS A 9 13.95 -2.41 -0.22
CA LYS A 9 14.34 -1.10 0.32
C LYS A 9 13.52 -0.70 1.55
N ILE A 10 12.33 -1.25 1.74
CA ILE A 10 11.42 -0.92 2.85
C ILE A 10 11.26 -2.06 3.87
N ASP A 11 12.13 -3.08 3.84
CA ASP A 11 12.00 -4.32 4.62
C ASP A 11 10.58 -4.94 4.53
N GLY A 12 10.01 -4.89 3.33
CA GLY A 12 8.64 -5.29 3.06
C GLY A 12 8.50 -6.80 2.88
N LYS A 13 7.57 -7.40 3.61
CA LYS A 13 7.15 -8.79 3.46
C LYS A 13 5.88 -8.87 2.61
N LEU A 14 5.97 -9.55 1.47
CA LEU A 14 4.82 -9.79 0.59
C LEU A 14 3.81 -10.73 1.26
N LEU A 15 2.53 -10.39 1.16
CA LEU A 15 1.39 -11.14 1.72
C LEU A 15 0.59 -11.87 0.63
N THR A 16 0.54 -11.35 -0.60
CA THR A 16 -0.05 -12.07 -1.74
C THR A 16 0.93 -13.10 -2.29
N GLN A 17 0.52 -14.37 -2.39
CA GLN A 17 1.43 -15.46 -2.73
C GLN A 17 1.52 -15.73 -4.24
N LYS A 18 0.44 -15.44 -4.97
CA LYS A 18 0.29 -15.83 -6.38
C LYS A 18 0.68 -14.74 -7.38
N LEU A 19 1.11 -13.57 -6.91
CA LEU A 19 1.34 -12.41 -7.74
C LEU A 19 2.82 -12.20 -8.07
N ASN A 20 3.09 -11.79 -9.31
CA ASN A 20 4.45 -11.59 -9.79
C ASN A 20 5.01 -10.22 -9.35
N THR A 21 6.19 -10.24 -8.73
CA THR A 21 6.92 -9.04 -8.26
C THR A 21 7.76 -8.35 -9.34
N ARG A 22 7.64 -8.75 -10.62
CA ARG A 22 8.24 -8.06 -11.78
C ARG A 22 7.54 -6.75 -12.16
N ARG A 23 6.40 -6.44 -11.56
CA ARG A 23 5.67 -5.18 -11.79
C ARG A 23 6.52 -3.97 -11.43
N ILE A 24 6.29 -2.86 -12.13
CA ILE A 24 7.00 -1.61 -11.89
C ILE A 24 6.22 -0.75 -10.89
N VAL A 25 6.94 -0.21 -9.91
CA VAL A 25 6.49 0.82 -8.98
C VAL A 25 7.26 2.10 -9.29
N ASN A 26 6.54 3.16 -9.65
CA ASN A 26 7.04 4.46 -10.12
C ASN A 26 6.72 5.62 -9.16
N GLY A 27 6.12 5.33 -8.01
CA GLY A 27 5.93 6.31 -6.96
C GLY A 27 5.36 5.69 -5.69
N TYR A 28 5.19 6.52 -4.67
CA TYR A 28 4.55 6.09 -3.43
C TYR A 28 3.70 7.20 -2.82
N THR A 29 2.83 6.84 -1.89
CA THR A 29 2.12 7.79 -1.02
C THR A 29 1.93 7.16 0.34
N VAL A 30 2.22 7.92 1.40
CA VAL A 30 2.01 7.50 2.78
C VAL A 30 0.71 8.12 3.28
N ILE A 31 -0.16 7.29 3.83
CA ILE A 31 -1.53 7.60 4.20
C ILE A 31 -1.71 7.18 5.65
N ASP A 32 -2.14 8.12 6.48
CA ASP A 32 -2.63 7.82 7.82
C ASP A 32 -4.05 7.26 7.70
N SER A 33 -4.25 5.98 7.99
CA SER A 33 -5.55 5.31 7.78
C SER A 33 -6.70 5.94 8.59
N MET A 34 -6.41 6.42 9.79
CA MET A 34 -7.42 7.01 10.68
C MET A 34 -7.84 8.38 10.18
N LYS A 35 -6.87 9.21 9.77
CA LYS A 35 -7.18 10.48 9.12
C LYS A 35 -7.88 10.23 7.79
N ALA A 36 -7.38 9.26 7.01
CA ALA A 36 -7.92 8.92 5.70
C ALA A 36 -9.43 8.63 5.74
N ILE A 37 -9.87 7.77 6.65
CA ILE A 37 -11.28 7.39 6.78
C ILE A 37 -12.15 8.55 7.28
N THR A 38 -11.58 9.47 8.07
CA THR A 38 -12.34 10.57 8.68
C THR A 38 -12.35 11.85 7.84
N THR A 39 -11.38 12.04 6.95
CA THR A 39 -11.19 13.31 6.24
C THR A 39 -11.17 13.23 4.73
N LEU A 40 -10.92 12.05 4.13
CA LEU A 40 -10.84 11.96 2.67
C LEU A 40 -12.23 11.85 2.05
N ASP A 41 -12.52 12.74 1.12
CA ASP A 41 -13.66 12.62 0.24
C ASP A 41 -13.29 11.90 -1.07
N ALA A 42 -14.28 11.68 -1.95
CA ALA A 42 -14.06 11.02 -3.23
C ALA A 42 -13.07 11.77 -4.15
N SER A 43 -12.91 13.08 -3.98
CA SER A 43 -12.02 13.91 -4.78
C SER A 43 -10.55 13.81 -4.32
N ASP A 44 -10.31 13.55 -3.04
CA ASP A 44 -8.97 13.36 -2.48
C ASP A 44 -8.32 12.04 -2.90
N TYR A 45 -9.10 11.05 -3.36
CA TYR A 45 -8.53 9.80 -3.90
C TYR A 45 -7.64 10.07 -5.13
N LEU A 46 -7.99 11.05 -5.99
CA LEU A 46 -7.12 11.46 -7.10
C LEU A 46 -5.77 11.97 -6.61
N ARG A 47 -5.72 12.66 -5.46
CA ARG A 47 -4.48 13.16 -4.86
C ARG A 47 -3.60 12.01 -4.36
N ILE A 48 -4.21 10.96 -3.80
CA ILE A 48 -3.51 9.77 -3.30
C ILE A 48 -2.86 8.97 -4.44
N TYR A 49 -3.49 8.92 -5.62
CA TYR A 49 -2.90 8.27 -6.80
C TYR A 49 -1.92 9.18 -7.56
N GLY A 50 -1.89 10.49 -7.28
CA GLY A 50 -0.95 11.41 -7.91
C GLY A 50 -1.05 11.38 -9.43
N SER A 51 0.08 11.46 -10.14
CA SER A 51 0.10 11.45 -11.61
C SER A 51 0.01 10.05 -12.25
N THR A 52 0.16 8.96 -11.48
CA THR A 52 0.13 7.59 -12.01
C THR A 52 -0.33 6.57 -10.97
N SER A 53 -1.15 5.62 -11.40
CA SER A 53 -1.56 4.47 -10.58
C SER A 53 -0.46 3.41 -10.43
N GLU A 54 0.65 3.52 -11.17
CA GLU A 54 1.83 2.65 -11.01
C GLU A 54 2.62 2.98 -9.74
N ARG A 55 1.96 2.93 -8.57
CA ARG A 55 2.52 3.37 -7.30
C ARG A 55 2.19 2.45 -6.14
N ALA A 56 2.94 2.62 -5.06
CA ALA A 56 2.71 1.97 -3.77
C ALA A 56 1.95 2.87 -2.80
N LEU A 57 0.86 2.39 -2.21
CA LEU A 57 0.15 3.10 -1.14
C LEU A 57 0.53 2.50 0.21
N PHE A 58 1.04 3.32 1.11
CA PHE A 58 1.42 2.93 2.46
C PHE A 58 0.35 3.39 3.43
N PHE A 59 -0.20 2.46 4.21
CA PHE A 59 -1.19 2.76 5.23
C PHE A 59 -0.57 2.59 6.61
N THR A 60 -0.49 3.69 7.37
CA THR A 60 -0.09 3.68 8.79
C THR A 60 -1.33 3.57 9.68
N GLY A 61 -1.15 3.20 10.94
CA GLY A 61 -2.25 3.08 11.91
C GLY A 61 -3.24 1.95 11.56
N VAL A 62 -2.79 0.94 10.81
CA VAL A 62 -3.64 -0.18 10.40
C VAL A 62 -3.68 -1.22 11.50
N LYS A 63 -4.87 -1.62 11.95
CA LYS A 63 -5.01 -2.79 12.83
C LYS A 63 -5.03 -4.10 12.06
N TYR A 64 -6.03 -4.28 11.19
CA TYR A 64 -6.28 -5.54 10.45
C TYR A 64 -6.21 -5.41 8.92
N GLY A 65 -6.27 -4.19 8.37
CA GLY A 65 -6.14 -3.95 6.92
C GLY A 65 -7.43 -4.10 6.09
N ARG A 66 -8.52 -4.64 6.66
CA ARG A 66 -9.79 -4.84 5.93
C ARG A 66 -10.37 -3.52 5.38
N SER A 67 -10.45 -2.47 6.20
CA SER A 67 -11.03 -1.18 5.78
C SER A 67 -10.25 -0.52 4.63
N PRO A 68 -8.90 -0.38 4.69
CA PRO A 68 -8.11 0.09 3.54
C PRO A 68 -8.36 -0.70 2.25
N MET A 69 -8.45 -2.03 2.31
CA MET A 69 -8.67 -2.85 1.11
C MET A 69 -10.08 -2.76 0.56
N ILE A 70 -11.10 -2.58 1.41
CA ILE A 70 -12.46 -2.31 0.95
C ILE A 70 -12.52 -0.98 0.20
N ALA A 71 -11.87 0.06 0.72
CA ALA A 71 -11.79 1.36 0.04
C ALA A 71 -11.11 1.24 -1.33
N ILE A 72 -9.98 0.53 -1.40
CA ILE A 72 -9.30 0.26 -2.66
C ILE A 72 -10.17 -0.56 -3.61
N LYS A 73 -10.92 -1.55 -3.11
CA LYS A 73 -11.84 -2.37 -3.92
C LYS A 73 -12.95 -1.51 -4.55
N ALA A 74 -13.53 -0.61 -3.77
CA ALA A 74 -14.61 0.27 -4.22
C ALA A 74 -14.16 1.29 -5.27
N HIS A 75 -12.88 1.68 -5.24
CA HIS A 75 -12.33 2.68 -6.16
C HIS A 75 -11.96 2.07 -7.53
N PRO A 76 -12.25 2.73 -8.67
CA PRO A 76 -11.93 2.20 -10.00
C PRO A 76 -10.43 2.15 -10.30
N LEU A 77 -9.67 3.15 -9.85
CA LEU A 77 -8.20 3.14 -9.99
C LEU A 77 -7.58 2.24 -8.93
N LYS A 78 -6.67 1.35 -9.37
CA LYS A 78 -5.98 0.37 -8.52
C LYS A 78 -4.47 0.65 -8.48
N PRO A 79 -3.85 0.63 -7.30
CA PRO A 79 -2.40 0.78 -7.20
C PRO A 79 -1.69 -0.50 -7.63
N VAL A 80 -0.39 -0.42 -7.89
CA VAL A 80 0.44 -1.61 -8.09
C VAL A 80 0.65 -2.35 -6.78
N MET A 81 0.80 -1.60 -5.68
CA MET A 81 1.14 -2.15 -4.37
C MET A 81 0.42 -1.41 -3.24
N VAL A 82 0.07 -2.17 -2.21
CA VAL A 82 -0.42 -1.67 -0.93
C VAL A 82 0.50 -2.23 0.15
N VAL A 83 0.94 -1.37 1.06
CA VAL A 83 1.82 -1.75 2.16
C VAL A 83 1.19 -1.30 3.47
N TYR A 84 0.99 -2.22 4.40
CA TYR A 84 0.63 -1.87 5.77
C TYR A 84 1.88 -1.63 6.61
N VAL A 85 1.91 -0.51 7.31
CA VAL A 85 3.01 -0.13 8.20
C VAL A 85 2.66 -0.55 9.61
N GLN A 86 3.45 -1.47 10.18
CA GLN A 86 3.29 -2.05 11.50
C GLN A 86 1.84 -2.48 11.85
N PRO A 87 1.20 -3.33 11.01
CA PRO A 87 -0.14 -3.79 11.33
C PRO A 87 -0.14 -4.70 12.55
N GLU A 88 -1.15 -4.57 13.42
CA GLU A 88 -1.33 -5.49 14.56
C GLU A 88 -1.58 -6.93 14.09
N ASN A 89 -2.42 -7.09 13.06
CA ASN A 89 -2.71 -8.38 12.42
C ASN A 89 -3.12 -8.16 10.95
N ILE A 90 -3.25 -9.24 10.17
CA ILE A 90 -3.66 -9.19 8.76
C ILE A 90 -4.96 -9.99 8.61
N ASP A 91 -6.00 -9.32 8.12
CA ASP A 91 -7.27 -9.97 7.80
C ASP A 91 -7.18 -10.73 6.48
N ASP A 92 -7.63 -12.00 6.45
CA ASP A 92 -7.62 -12.84 5.25
C ASP A 92 -8.42 -12.23 4.09
N LEU A 93 -9.48 -11.47 4.39
CA LEU A 93 -10.25 -10.79 3.34
C LEU A 93 -9.40 -9.73 2.63
N ALA A 94 -8.52 -9.03 3.34
CA ALA A 94 -7.65 -8.02 2.74
C ALA A 94 -6.70 -8.66 1.71
N VAL A 95 -6.11 -9.80 2.08
CA VAL A 95 -5.24 -10.58 1.17
C VAL A 95 -6.03 -11.07 -0.04
N LYS A 96 -7.22 -11.64 0.18
CA LYS A 96 -8.08 -12.15 -0.89
C LYS A 96 -8.51 -11.06 -1.87
N LEU A 97 -8.89 -9.89 -1.37
CA LEU A 97 -9.25 -8.74 -2.21
C LEU A 97 -8.06 -8.25 -3.03
N ALA A 98 -6.86 -8.22 -2.44
CA ALA A 98 -5.65 -7.83 -3.15
C ALA A 98 -5.32 -8.81 -4.28
N GLU A 99 -5.45 -10.12 -4.06
CA GLU A 99 -5.26 -11.11 -5.12
C GLU A 99 -6.27 -10.97 -6.25
N LEU A 100 -7.55 -10.74 -5.93
CA LEU A 100 -8.62 -10.56 -6.92
C LEU A 100 -8.40 -9.34 -7.83
N ASP A 101 -7.95 -8.23 -7.25
CA ASP A 101 -7.69 -6.99 -8.01
C ASP A 101 -6.24 -6.92 -8.55
N ASN A 102 -5.47 -8.01 -8.43
CA ASN A 102 -4.06 -8.10 -8.85
C ASN A 102 -3.21 -6.95 -8.25
N ILE A 103 -3.31 -6.77 -6.93
CA ILE A 103 -2.57 -5.77 -6.15
C ILE A 103 -1.55 -6.50 -5.28
N LEU A 104 -0.30 -6.07 -5.31
CA LEU A 104 0.71 -6.59 -4.40
C LEU A 104 0.42 -6.06 -2.99
N LEU A 105 -0.08 -6.91 -2.09
CA LEU A 105 -0.23 -6.55 -0.69
C LEU A 105 1.02 -6.99 0.08
N ALA A 106 1.58 -6.07 0.86
CA ALA A 106 2.73 -6.31 1.70
C ALA A 106 2.54 -5.67 3.08
N ARG A 107 3.44 -6.00 4.00
CA ARG A 107 3.60 -5.30 5.27
C ARG A 107 5.06 -4.94 5.50
N THR A 108 5.30 -3.91 6.30
CA THR A 108 6.63 -3.58 6.83
C THR A 108 6.53 -3.37 8.33
N ASP A 109 7.57 -3.77 9.06
CA ASP A 109 7.67 -3.60 10.50
C ASP A 109 8.49 -2.35 10.88
N LEU A 110 8.95 -1.57 9.89
CA LEU A 110 9.61 -0.27 10.08
C LEU A 110 8.66 0.72 10.76
N ASP A 111 9.19 1.53 11.67
CA ASP A 111 8.46 2.69 12.15
C ASP A 111 8.26 3.72 11.04
N GLN A 112 7.29 4.62 11.24
CA GLN A 112 6.92 5.60 10.21
C GLN A 112 8.08 6.54 9.86
N GLY A 113 8.93 6.92 10.80
CA GLY A 113 10.05 7.84 10.57
C GLY A 113 11.12 7.20 9.70
N GLU A 114 11.54 5.99 10.05
CA GLU A 114 12.50 5.22 9.27
C GLU A 114 11.96 4.89 7.88
N LEU A 115 10.69 4.50 7.77
CA LEU A 115 10.05 4.25 6.49
C LEU A 115 10.12 5.48 5.57
N ILE A 116 9.77 6.67 6.07
CA ILE A 116 9.83 7.92 5.31
C ILE A 116 11.27 8.19 4.84
N SER A 117 12.25 8.10 5.75
CA SER A 117 13.66 8.32 5.41
C SER A 117 14.14 7.37 4.30
N ARG A 118 13.72 6.10 4.35
CA ARG A 118 14.07 5.15 3.29
C ARG A 118 13.38 5.47 1.98
N LEU A 119 12.11 5.83 2.00
CA LEU A 119 11.33 6.18 0.80
C LEU A 119 11.91 7.41 0.09
N GLU A 120 12.34 8.42 0.83
CA GLU A 120 13.00 9.62 0.27
C GLU A 120 14.31 9.30 -0.44
N ARG A 121 15.02 8.23 -0.04
CA ARG A 121 16.22 7.73 -0.74
C ARG A 121 15.90 6.91 -1.99
N ILE A 122 14.63 6.60 -2.25
CA ILE A 122 14.17 5.90 -3.46
C ILE A 122 13.77 6.90 -4.55
N ALA A 123 13.32 8.08 -4.13
CA ALA A 123 12.82 9.16 -5.00
C ALA A 123 13.94 9.80 -5.83
#